data_AF-A0A5C7AH29-F1
#
_entry.id   AF-A0A5C7AH29-F1
#
_cell.length_a   1.000
_cell.length_b   1.000
_cell.length_c   1.000
_cell.angle_alpha   90.00
_cell.angle_beta   90.00
_cell.angle_gamma   90.00
#
_symmetry.space_group_name_H-M   'P 1'
#
loop_
_entity.id
_entity.type
_entity.pdbx_description
1 polymer ?
#
loop_
_entity_poly.entity_id
_entity_poly.type
_entity_poly.pdbx_seq_one_letter_code
_entity_poly.pdbx_strand_id
1 'polypeptide(L)'
;MKRIIFGILILTIFVSCGKENKFVNWTEKEKSQYEKLTELAEYVDGKQKSEISKDLLFDKYIEFDYVLKDTSETRKESRIQSFDTLFYYFRKPIDSIGIKNLDAKPVRFFNEHEIYKPFEKQLAEIEPNVFAYYEKKEPENPKGVLWFDQESDKLIAWILLNQGGTRYFLSFNLM
;
A
#
# COMPACT_ATOMS: atom_id res chain seq x y z
N MET A 1 -8.72 60.63 6.45
CA MET A 1 -8.33 59.38 5.73
C MET A 1 -7.34 58.54 6.56
N LYS A 2 -7.71 58.11 7.78
CA LYS A 2 -6.86 57.24 8.64
C LYS A 2 -7.65 56.14 9.37
N ARG A 3 -8.95 56.01 9.11
CA ARG A 3 -9.83 55.03 9.78
C ARG A 3 -10.34 53.89 8.88
N ILE A 4 -10.00 53.91 7.59
CA ILE A 4 -10.40 52.86 6.62
C ILE A 4 -9.29 51.79 6.45
N ILE A 5 -8.04 52.11 6.81
CA ILE A 5 -6.89 51.20 6.63
C ILE A 5 -6.89 50.06 7.66
N PHE A 6 -7.56 50.21 8.81
CA PHE A 6 -7.58 49.20 9.86
C PHE A 6 -8.61 48.07 9.64
N GLY A 7 -9.51 48.21 8.65
CA GLY A 7 -10.52 47.20 8.33
C GLY A 7 -10.05 46.09 7.39
N ILE A 8 -8.92 46.29 6.70
CA ILE A 8 -8.44 45.34 5.67
C ILE A 8 -7.40 44.35 6.24
N LEU A 9 -6.78 44.66 7.39
CA LEU A 9 -5.73 43.82 7.97
C LEU A 9 -6.24 42.62 8.80
N ILE A 10 -7.55 42.52 9.05
CA ILE A 10 -8.14 41.43 9.84
C ILE A 10 -8.66 40.29 8.96
N LEU A 11 -8.79 40.48 7.64
CA LEU A 11 -9.35 39.46 6.75
C LEU A 11 -8.34 38.42 6.22
N THR A 12 -7.03 38.57 6.50
CA THR A 12 -6.00 37.67 5.94
C THR A 12 -5.59 36.52 6.84
N ILE A 13 -6.20 36.34 8.02
CA ILE A 13 -5.79 35.29 8.98
C ILE A 13 -6.55 33.96 8.77
N PHE A 14 -7.61 33.91 7.95
CA PHE A 14 -8.43 32.70 7.80
C PHE A 14 -8.09 31.81 6.58
N VAL A 15 -7.00 32.07 5.83
CA VAL A 15 -6.62 31.22 4.68
C VAL A 15 -5.41 30.32 4.99
N SER A 16 -5.11 30.04 6.26
CA SER A 16 -3.99 29.17 6.65
C SER A 16 -4.41 27.94 7.45
N CYS A 17 -5.51 27.28 7.06
CA CYS A 17 -5.81 25.93 7.52
C CYS A 17 -6.39 25.12 6.36
N GLY A 18 -5.69 24.06 5.95
CA GLY A 18 -6.11 23.24 4.82
C GLY A 18 -5.02 22.51 4.04
N LYS A 19 -3.77 22.43 4.54
CA LYS A 19 -3.01 21.20 4.30
C LYS A 19 -3.54 20.20 5.30
N GLU A 20 -4.60 19.48 4.93
CA GLU A 20 -4.99 18.29 5.68
C GLU A 20 -3.74 17.45 5.87
N ASN A 21 -3.35 17.24 7.13
CA ASN A 21 -2.21 16.39 7.41
C ASN A 21 -2.62 14.98 6.93
N LYS A 22 -1.96 14.47 5.89
CA LYS A 22 -2.27 13.17 5.27
C LYS A 22 -2.40 12.04 6.30
N PHE A 23 -1.68 12.19 7.42
CA PHE A 23 -1.59 11.21 8.50
C PHE A 23 -2.51 11.51 9.70
N VAL A 24 -3.57 12.31 9.54
CA VAL A 24 -4.58 12.49 10.61
C VAL A 24 -5.17 11.14 10.98
N ASN A 25 -5.12 10.81 12.28
CA ASN A 25 -5.57 9.54 12.85
C ASN A 25 -4.80 8.29 12.40
N TRP A 26 -3.59 8.42 11.85
CA TRP A 26 -2.73 7.28 11.56
C TRP A 26 -1.87 6.92 12.77
N THR A 27 -1.69 5.63 13.02
CA THR A 27 -0.73 5.09 13.97
C THR A 27 0.69 5.23 13.45
N GLU A 28 1.70 5.19 14.34
CA GLU A 28 3.11 5.22 13.92
C GLU A 28 3.46 4.03 13.02
N LYS A 29 2.82 2.89 13.25
CA LYS A 29 3.00 1.70 12.42
C LYS A 29 2.47 1.89 11.00
N GLU A 30 1.26 2.42 10.87
CA GLU A 30 0.68 2.75 9.56
C GLU A 30 1.58 3.73 8.79
N LYS A 31 2.19 4.71 9.47
CA LYS A 31 3.14 5.64 8.85
C LYS A 31 4.40 4.90 8.35
N SER A 32 5.00 4.04 9.17
CA SER A 32 6.16 3.20 8.79
C SER A 32 5.87 2.33 7.57
N GLN A 33 4.73 1.63 7.56
CA GLN A 33 4.31 0.79 6.44
C GLN A 33 4.08 1.61 5.16
N TYR A 34 3.49 2.80 5.29
CA TYR A 34 3.27 3.69 4.17
C TYR A 34 4.56 4.31 3.61
N GLU A 35 5.51 4.66 4.47
CA GLU A 35 6.85 5.09 4.05
C GLU A 35 7.54 3.99 3.25
N LYS A 36 7.54 2.75 3.76
CA LYS A 36 8.11 1.59 3.06
C LYS A 36 7.42 1.29 1.73
N LEU A 37 6.09 1.42 1.67
CA LEU A 37 5.32 1.30 0.44
C LEU A 37 5.71 2.38 -0.58
N THR A 38 5.86 3.62 -0.13
CA THR A 38 6.23 4.76 -0.98
C THR A 38 7.62 4.54 -1.55
N GLU A 39 8.59 4.16 -0.70
CA GLU A 39 9.95 3.82 -1.14
C GLU A 39 9.96 2.66 -2.15
N LEU A 40 9.19 1.59 -1.90
CA LEU A 40 9.07 0.48 -2.84
C LEU A 40 8.50 0.94 -4.19
N ALA A 41 7.41 1.72 -4.17
CA ALA A 41 6.78 2.22 -5.38
C ALA A 41 7.73 3.13 -6.18
N GLU A 42 8.44 4.03 -5.51
CA GLU A 42 9.46 4.90 -6.11
C GLU A 42 10.65 4.09 -6.64
N TYR A 43 11.07 3.05 -5.92
CA TYR A 43 12.16 2.18 -6.34
C TYR A 43 11.86 1.44 -7.65
N VAL A 44 10.61 1.02 -7.88
CA VAL A 44 10.22 0.29 -9.09
C VAL A 44 9.76 1.18 -10.25
N ASP A 45 9.40 2.43 -9.97
CA ASP A 45 8.89 3.36 -10.97
C ASP A 45 9.87 3.54 -12.13
N GLY A 46 9.38 3.36 -13.36
CA GLY A 46 10.18 3.46 -14.58
C GLY A 46 11.24 2.36 -14.81
N LYS A 47 11.42 1.40 -13.89
CA LYS A 47 12.41 0.32 -14.04
C LYS A 47 11.90 -0.84 -14.87
N GLN A 48 12.76 -1.40 -15.71
CA GLN A 48 12.53 -2.69 -16.36
C GLN A 48 12.72 -3.84 -15.37
N LYS A 49 12.14 -5.01 -15.67
CA LYS A 49 12.25 -6.20 -14.81
C LYS A 49 13.71 -6.56 -14.48
N SER A 50 14.62 -6.43 -15.44
CA SER A 50 16.05 -6.73 -15.28
C SER A 50 16.80 -5.76 -14.36
N GLU A 51 16.23 -4.58 -14.09
CA GLU A 51 16.84 -3.54 -13.25
C GLU A 51 16.41 -3.64 -11.77
N ILE A 52 15.49 -4.56 -11.47
CA ILE A 52 14.94 -4.75 -10.14
C ILE A 52 15.69 -5.90 -9.44
N SER A 53 16.51 -5.55 -8.46
CA SER A 53 17.19 -6.53 -7.60
C SER A 53 16.19 -7.24 -6.68
N LYS A 54 16.08 -8.57 -6.83
CA LYS A 54 15.29 -9.42 -5.92
C LYS A 54 15.85 -9.41 -4.50
N ASP A 55 17.17 -9.42 -4.37
CA ASP A 55 17.83 -9.38 -3.05
C ASP A 55 17.45 -8.11 -2.31
N LEU A 56 17.45 -6.95 -2.99
CA LEU A 56 17.00 -5.70 -2.38
C LEU A 56 15.51 -5.72 -2.03
N LEU A 57 14.67 -6.30 -2.92
CA LEU A 57 13.24 -6.43 -2.65
C LEU A 57 13.00 -7.24 -1.37
N PHE A 58 13.62 -8.41 -1.23
CA PHE A 58 13.43 -9.28 -0.07
C PHE A 58 14.07 -8.71 1.20
N ASP A 59 15.22 -8.05 1.08
CA ASP A 59 15.91 -7.42 2.21
C ASP A 59 15.11 -6.25 2.80
N LYS A 60 14.53 -5.38 1.95
CA LYS A 60 13.94 -4.12 2.41
C LYS A 60 12.43 -4.05 2.40
N TYR A 61 11.79 -4.60 1.37
CA TYR A 61 10.43 -4.20 1.00
C TYR A 61 9.40 -5.32 1.06
N ILE A 62 9.80 -6.56 0.74
CA ILE A 62 8.91 -7.71 0.59
C ILE A 62 9.23 -8.74 1.67
N GLU A 63 8.21 -9.17 2.40
CA GLU A 63 8.35 -10.27 3.35
C GLU A 63 8.38 -11.58 2.56
N PHE A 64 9.55 -12.20 2.46
CA PHE A 64 9.76 -13.44 1.71
C PHE A 64 10.64 -14.44 2.46
N ASP A 65 11.02 -14.14 3.71
CA ASP A 65 11.95 -14.97 4.48
C ASP A 65 11.40 -16.36 4.73
N TYR A 66 10.09 -16.48 4.93
CA TYR A 66 9.42 -17.78 5.13
C TYR A 66 9.57 -18.71 3.91
N VAL A 67 9.69 -18.16 2.71
CA VAL A 67 9.99 -18.93 1.49
C VAL A 67 11.47 -19.24 1.41
N LEU A 68 12.33 -18.24 1.65
CA LEU A 68 13.78 -18.40 1.55
C LEU A 68 14.34 -19.42 2.56
N LYS A 69 13.67 -19.57 3.71
CA LYS A 69 14.00 -20.52 4.78
C LYS A 69 13.27 -21.87 4.65
N ASP A 70 12.53 -22.12 3.57
CA ASP A 70 11.83 -23.41 3.35
C ASP A 70 12.86 -24.55 3.20
N THR A 71 12.66 -25.64 3.95
CA THR A 71 13.54 -26.82 3.93
C THR A 71 13.40 -27.67 2.66
N SER A 72 12.33 -27.49 1.89
CA SER A 72 12.14 -28.13 0.59
C SER A 72 12.66 -27.23 -0.53
N GLU A 73 13.80 -27.60 -1.10
CA GLU A 73 14.41 -26.90 -2.24
C GLU A 73 13.44 -26.76 -3.42
N THR A 74 12.68 -27.82 -3.76
CA THR A 74 11.70 -27.78 -4.85
C THR A 74 10.58 -26.76 -4.62
N ARG A 75 10.04 -26.67 -3.40
CA ARG A 75 9.00 -25.66 -3.08
C ARG A 75 9.58 -24.25 -3.12
N LYS A 76 10.76 -24.06 -2.54
CA LYS A 76 11.47 -22.78 -2.52
C LYS A 76 11.71 -22.26 -3.95
N GLU A 77 12.25 -23.10 -4.83
CA GLU A 77 12.49 -22.74 -6.24
C GLU A 77 11.19 -22.38 -6.97
N SER A 78 10.14 -23.17 -6.81
CA SER A 78 8.82 -22.91 -7.42
C SER A 78 8.23 -21.55 -7.00
N ARG A 79 8.33 -21.22 -5.70
CA ARG A 79 7.85 -19.96 -5.15
C ARG A 79 8.69 -18.76 -5.61
N ILE A 80 10.01 -18.90 -5.67
CA ILE A 80 10.92 -17.88 -6.21
C ILE A 80 10.63 -17.59 -7.69
N GLN A 81 10.32 -18.63 -8.49
CA GLN A 81 9.94 -18.46 -9.90
C GLN A 81 8.59 -17.76 -10.02
N SER A 82 7.63 -18.11 -9.17
CA SER A 82 6.29 -17.51 -9.14
C SER A 82 6.30 -16.04 -8.69
N PHE A 83 7.31 -15.64 -7.90
CA PHE A 83 7.45 -14.27 -7.41
C PHE A 83 7.43 -13.24 -8.53
N ASP A 84 8.14 -13.46 -9.65
CA ASP A 84 8.19 -12.49 -10.75
C ASP A 84 6.81 -12.22 -11.35
N THR A 85 6.04 -13.28 -11.56
CA THR A 85 4.68 -13.21 -12.10
C THR A 85 3.76 -12.49 -11.14
N LEU A 86 3.92 -12.70 -9.83
CA LEU A 86 3.11 -12.04 -8.82
C LEU A 86 3.49 -10.57 -8.68
N PHE A 87 4.79 -10.27 -8.64
CA PHE A 87 5.32 -8.93 -8.46
C PHE A 87 4.99 -8.01 -9.63
N TYR A 88 4.80 -8.59 -10.82
CA TYR A 88 4.22 -7.86 -11.96
C TYR A 88 2.87 -7.19 -11.61
N TYR A 89 2.01 -7.84 -10.82
CA TYR A 89 0.72 -7.25 -10.44
C TYR A 89 0.84 -6.07 -9.47
N PHE A 90 1.91 -6.01 -8.66
CA PHE A 90 2.21 -4.83 -7.83
C PHE A 90 2.58 -3.65 -8.72
N ARG A 91 3.43 -3.89 -9.72
CA ARG A 91 3.91 -2.86 -10.62
C ARG A 91 2.86 -2.37 -11.60
N LYS A 92 1.95 -3.23 -12.04
CA LYS A 92 0.99 -2.92 -13.11
C LYS A 92 0.20 -1.61 -12.87
N PRO A 93 -0.35 -1.33 -11.68
CA PRO A 93 -0.94 -0.02 -11.39
C PRO A 93 0.04 1.14 -11.55
N ILE A 94 1.27 1.02 -11.04
CA ILE A 94 2.31 2.05 -11.17
C ILE A 94 2.62 2.31 -12.64
N ASP A 95 2.87 1.26 -13.42
CA ASP A 95 3.22 1.33 -14.84
C ASP A 95 2.08 1.90 -15.71
N SER A 96 0.81 1.71 -15.31
CA SER A 96 -0.37 2.11 -16.11
C SER A 96 -1.00 3.44 -15.69
N ILE A 97 -1.02 3.75 -14.40
CA ILE A 97 -1.66 4.95 -13.83
C ILE A 97 -0.62 6.03 -13.53
N GLY A 98 0.61 5.62 -13.22
CA GLY A 98 1.71 6.49 -12.79
C GLY A 98 1.70 6.73 -11.28
N ILE A 99 2.86 6.63 -10.64
CA ILE A 99 3.02 6.76 -9.18
C ILE A 99 2.44 8.07 -8.63
N LYS A 100 2.53 9.17 -9.39
CA LYS A 100 2.00 10.49 -8.99
C LYS A 100 0.49 10.50 -8.81
N ASN A 101 -0.22 9.62 -9.51
CA ASN A 101 -1.68 9.53 -9.51
C ASN A 101 -2.22 8.46 -8.55
N LEU A 102 -1.34 7.66 -7.95
CA LEU A 102 -1.70 6.63 -6.97
C LEU A 102 -1.48 7.12 -5.55
N ASP A 103 -2.31 6.62 -4.63
CA ASP A 103 -2.13 6.77 -3.21
C ASP A 103 -2.67 5.53 -2.47
N ALA A 104 -2.38 5.41 -1.18
CA ALA A 104 -2.88 4.36 -0.31
C ALA A 104 -3.18 4.91 1.10
N LYS A 105 -4.18 4.33 1.77
CA LYS A 105 -4.49 4.60 3.18
C LYS A 105 -4.92 3.31 3.88
N PRO A 106 -4.84 3.23 5.23
CA PRO A 106 -5.31 2.07 5.98
C PRO A 106 -6.74 1.66 5.61
N VAL A 107 -7.00 0.35 5.53
CA VAL A 107 -8.26 -0.17 4.98
C VAL A 107 -9.48 0.20 5.84
N ARG A 108 -9.33 0.40 7.16
CA ARG A 108 -10.37 0.99 8.04
C ARG A 108 -10.93 2.33 7.59
N PHE A 109 -10.20 3.12 6.79
CA PHE A 109 -10.75 4.35 6.21
C PHE A 109 -11.76 4.10 5.07
N PHE A 110 -11.99 2.84 4.72
CA PHE A 110 -12.95 2.38 3.72
C PHE A 110 -14.02 1.47 4.34
N ASN A 111 -14.32 1.64 5.62
CA ASN A 111 -15.27 0.80 6.37
C ASN A 111 -16.69 0.75 5.76
N GLU A 112 -17.09 1.74 4.97
CA GLU A 112 -18.36 1.76 4.24
C GLU A 112 -18.28 1.11 2.84
N HIS A 113 -17.08 0.81 2.34
CA HIS A 113 -16.85 0.23 1.02
C HIS A 113 -16.78 -1.31 1.07
N GLU A 114 -17.21 -1.99 0.00
CA GLU A 114 -17.26 -3.46 -0.03
C GLU A 114 -15.91 -4.14 0.19
N ILE A 115 -14.81 -3.44 -0.12
CA ILE A 115 -13.43 -3.92 0.10
C ILE A 115 -13.15 -4.21 1.58
N TYR A 116 -13.88 -3.57 2.50
CA TYR A 116 -13.72 -3.74 3.94
C TYR A 116 -14.47 -4.96 4.49
N LYS A 117 -15.50 -5.46 3.79
CA LYS A 117 -16.36 -6.57 4.26
C LYS A 117 -15.58 -7.80 4.77
N PRO A 118 -14.48 -8.26 4.14
CA PRO A 118 -13.70 -9.39 4.65
C PRO A 118 -13.09 -9.14 6.04
N PHE A 119 -12.76 -7.88 6.36
CA PHE A 119 -12.08 -7.47 7.59
C PHE A 119 -13.03 -7.27 8.77
N GLU A 120 -14.34 -7.21 8.55
CA GLU A 120 -15.32 -7.17 9.64
C GLU A 120 -15.34 -8.47 10.47
N LYS A 121 -14.91 -9.58 9.88
CA LYS A 121 -14.99 -10.91 10.50
C LYS A 121 -13.78 -11.78 10.21
N GLN A 122 -13.63 -12.18 8.94
CA GLN A 122 -12.70 -13.26 8.58
C GLN A 122 -11.23 -12.83 8.64
N LEU A 123 -10.97 -11.55 8.36
CA LEU A 123 -9.63 -10.97 8.28
C LEU A 123 -9.42 -9.87 9.33
N ALA A 124 -10.24 -9.84 10.39
CA ALA A 124 -10.19 -8.79 11.41
C ALA A 124 -8.81 -8.67 12.07
N GLU A 125 -8.11 -9.78 12.27
CA GLU A 125 -6.79 -9.80 12.90
C GLU A 125 -5.70 -9.12 12.06
N ILE A 126 -5.81 -9.18 10.73
CA ILE A 126 -4.80 -8.61 9.83
C ILE A 126 -5.13 -7.19 9.40
N GLU A 127 -6.37 -6.73 9.60
CA GLU A 127 -6.87 -5.39 9.24
C GLU A 127 -5.91 -4.25 9.59
N PRO A 128 -5.32 -4.19 10.80
CA PRO A 128 -4.44 -3.08 11.18
C PRO A 128 -3.17 -2.93 10.34
N ASN A 129 -2.83 -3.96 9.54
CA ASN A 129 -1.65 -3.97 8.68
C ASN A 129 -2.05 -4.00 7.19
N VAL A 130 -3.28 -3.60 6.85
CA VAL A 130 -3.77 -3.60 5.47
C VAL A 130 -4.05 -2.18 5.01
N PHE A 131 -3.49 -1.85 3.86
CA PHE A 131 -3.75 -0.62 3.13
C PHE A 131 -4.63 -0.92 1.93
N ALA A 132 -5.50 0.01 1.57
CA ALA A 132 -6.14 0.01 0.27
C ALA A 132 -5.53 1.12 -0.59
N TYR A 133 -5.21 0.79 -1.84
CA TYR A 133 -4.66 1.74 -2.81
C TYR A 133 -5.74 2.19 -3.80
N TYR A 134 -5.62 3.43 -4.26
CA TYR A 134 -6.62 4.11 -5.07
C TYR A 134 -5.98 5.13 -6.01
N GLU A 135 -6.73 5.55 -7.02
CA GLU A 135 -6.36 6.70 -7.83
C GLU A 135 -6.74 7.99 -7.08
N LYS A 136 -5.84 8.96 -6.99
CA LYS A 136 -6.09 10.24 -6.28
C LYS A 136 -7.32 11.01 -6.78
N LYS A 137 -7.69 10.80 -8.05
CA LYS A 137 -8.90 11.39 -8.65
C LYS A 137 -10.21 10.75 -8.17
N GLU A 138 -10.14 9.54 -7.61
CA GLU A 138 -11.26 8.72 -7.14
C GLU A 138 -10.93 8.11 -5.76
N PRO A 139 -10.70 8.92 -4.71
CA PRO A 139 -10.16 8.45 -3.44
C PRO A 139 -11.08 7.51 -2.66
N GLU A 140 -12.38 7.50 -2.97
CA GLU A 140 -13.38 6.64 -2.35
C GLU A 140 -13.54 5.29 -3.06
N ASN A 141 -12.86 5.08 -4.19
CA ASN A 141 -12.94 3.85 -4.99
C ASN A 141 -11.60 3.09 -4.98
N PRO A 142 -11.31 2.32 -3.92
CA PRO A 142 -10.08 1.55 -3.82
C PRO A 142 -10.00 0.48 -4.90
N LYS A 143 -8.82 0.33 -5.48
CA LYS A 143 -8.54 -0.59 -6.60
C LYS A 143 -8.05 -1.96 -6.11
N GLY A 144 -7.52 -2.03 -4.88
CA GLY A 144 -7.07 -3.27 -4.24
C GLY A 144 -6.46 -3.02 -2.87
N VAL A 145 -5.90 -4.07 -2.28
CA VAL A 145 -5.28 -4.02 -0.95
C VAL A 145 -3.83 -4.49 -0.97
N LEU A 146 -3.10 -4.01 0.03
CA LEU A 146 -1.69 -4.25 0.30
C LEU A 146 -1.61 -4.70 1.76
N TRP A 147 -1.13 -5.91 2.00
CA TRP A 147 -0.99 -6.49 3.34
C TRP A 147 0.47 -6.50 3.76
N PHE A 148 0.75 -5.91 4.93
CA PHE A 148 2.06 -5.79 5.52
C PHE A 148 2.25 -6.76 6.69
N ASP A 149 3.48 -7.21 6.86
CA ASP A 149 3.90 -8.01 7.99
C ASP A 149 3.84 -7.21 9.29
N GLN A 150 3.48 -7.90 10.37
CA GLN A 150 3.30 -7.25 11.66
C GLN A 150 4.65 -6.87 12.30
N GLU A 151 5.73 -7.61 12.04
CA GLU A 151 7.01 -7.42 12.71
C GLU A 151 7.98 -6.60 11.85
N SER A 152 8.07 -6.92 10.56
CA SER A 152 9.04 -6.32 9.64
C SER A 152 8.53 -5.08 8.91
N ASP A 153 7.23 -4.79 9.01
CA ASP A 153 6.49 -3.81 8.20
C ASP A 153 6.64 -4.02 6.68
N LYS A 154 7.22 -5.14 6.22
CA LYS A 154 7.40 -5.44 4.80
C LYS A 154 6.09 -5.91 4.17
N LEU A 155 5.94 -5.68 2.88
CA LEU A 155 4.77 -6.10 2.12
C LEU A 155 4.76 -7.63 1.97
N ILE A 156 3.74 -8.31 2.49
CA ILE A 156 3.54 -9.75 2.32
C ILE A 156 2.80 -10.03 1.01
N ALA A 157 1.71 -9.29 0.77
CA ALA A 157 0.84 -9.55 -0.37
C ALA A 157 0.22 -8.26 -0.91
N TRP A 158 0.02 -8.22 -2.22
CA TRP A 158 -0.70 -7.16 -2.91
C TRP A 158 -1.79 -7.82 -3.75
N ILE A 159 -3.03 -7.74 -3.26
CA ILE A 159 -4.15 -8.40 -3.90
C ILE A 159 -5.05 -7.33 -4.51
N LEU A 160 -5.19 -7.39 -5.83
CA LEU A 160 -6.36 -6.85 -6.53
C LEU A 160 -7.58 -7.66 -6.04
N LEU A 161 -8.19 -7.27 -4.93
CA LEU A 161 -9.30 -8.00 -4.29
C LEU A 161 -10.51 -8.24 -5.21
N ASN A 162 -10.50 -7.70 -6.44
CA ASN A 162 -11.50 -7.94 -7.47
C ASN A 162 -11.23 -9.13 -8.42
N GLN A 163 -10.28 -10.03 -8.14
CA GLN A 163 -10.10 -11.26 -8.95
C GLN A 163 -10.16 -12.59 -8.15
N GLY A 164 -11.09 -12.72 -7.19
CA GLY A 164 -11.50 -14.05 -6.69
C GLY A 164 -11.36 -14.30 -5.17
N GLY A 165 -11.21 -13.26 -4.36
CA GLY A 165 -11.25 -13.35 -2.90
C GLY A 165 -10.05 -14.06 -2.25
N THR A 166 -10.24 -14.52 -1.00
CA THR A 166 -9.27 -15.21 -0.12
C THR A 166 -8.57 -16.43 -0.75
N ARG A 167 -9.05 -16.93 -1.89
CA ARG A 167 -8.45 -18.07 -2.59
C ARG A 167 -7.06 -17.76 -3.16
N TYR A 168 -6.82 -16.56 -3.69
CA TYR A 168 -5.50 -16.21 -4.23
C TYR A 168 -4.44 -16.06 -3.13
N PHE A 169 -4.86 -15.52 -1.99
CA PHE A 169 -4.06 -15.45 -0.77
C PHE A 169 -3.62 -16.84 -0.27
N LEU A 170 -4.58 -17.76 -0.16
CA LEU A 170 -4.30 -19.16 0.18
C LEU A 170 -3.41 -19.83 -0.86
N SER A 171 -3.50 -19.45 -2.13
CA SER A 171 -2.69 -20.03 -3.20
C SER A 171 -1.19 -19.77 -2.97
N PHE A 172 -0.81 -18.56 -2.56
CA PHE A 172 0.60 -18.21 -2.39
C PHE A 172 1.25 -18.80 -1.12
N ASN A 173 0.46 -19.02 -0.07
CA ASN A 173 0.94 -19.65 1.16
C ASN A 173 0.87 -21.19 1.12
N LEU A 174 0.01 -21.78 0.28
CA LEU A 174 -0.19 -23.23 0.18
C LEU A 174 0.51 -23.90 -1.03
N MET A 175 0.86 -23.18 -2.10
CA MET A 175 1.77 -23.66 -3.15
C MET A 175 3.21 -23.52 -2.69
#